data_AF-A0A212QVM4-F1
#
_entry.id   AF-A0A212QVM4-F1
#
_cell.length_a   1.000
_cell.length_b   1.000
_cell.length_c   1.000
_cell.angle_alpha   90.00
_cell.angle_beta   90.00
_cell.angle_gamma   90.00
#
_symmetry.space_group_name_H-M   'P 1'
#
loop_
_entity.id
_entity.type
_entity.pdbx_description
1 polymer ?
#
loop_
_entity_poly.entity_id
_entity_poly.type
_entity_poly.pdbx_seq_one_letter_code
_entity_poly.pdbx_strand_id
1 'polypeptide(L)'
;MGSGSETPKGTPSPAPIRETAPVPVRRRRFRPGTEESPFHRFMVFLDRLERLPWGLVGLWTLALSGGVGLAWEEVYRSRMAGAVAAGLFLTFAAGDAAMLISLPRRGYSFGPPKPPFLAFSLFRLFLSLSPLPLHPSPWAASLALIGHLAFTGNLLNALYREPFRLTLTELVIASPKLRGMPPLRILHLTDLHLERLTRREQEVLRWAEQLDPDLIVFTGDLLNLSYVRDPIAQAQCSRFLEALQAPLGVYLVTGTPLVDPPEVVRRILFGFTHITWLDDQIARFGQLAHAGPEICLIGLTCTHDPEEDGRRLRELMRQVPPQAVTILLYHSPDLFPEASALGIDLYLCGHTHGGQIRLPGIGALVTASIYGKRYEMGLYRRGETTMYVSRGLGMEGLGMPRMRLMCPPELVLIHLQGEEA
;
A
#
# COMPACT_ATOMS: atom_id res chain seq x y z
N MET A 1 40.51 -12.27 -2.79
CA MET A 1 39.90 -10.97 -2.47
C MET A 1 39.49 -10.33 -3.79
N GLY A 2 38.20 -10.17 -4.01
CA GLY A 2 37.63 -9.63 -5.24
C GLY A 2 36.14 -9.45 -5.02
N SER A 3 35.77 -8.37 -4.34
CA SER A 3 34.38 -8.01 -4.04
C SER A 3 33.73 -7.41 -5.28
N GLY A 4 32.89 -8.20 -5.95
CA GLY A 4 31.98 -7.69 -6.98
C GLY A 4 30.79 -7.00 -6.32
N SER A 5 30.69 -5.69 -6.51
CA SER A 5 29.49 -4.91 -6.19
C SER A 5 28.47 -5.09 -7.31
N GLU A 6 27.47 -5.94 -7.10
CA GLU A 6 26.30 -5.98 -7.97
C GLU A 6 25.38 -4.79 -7.64
N THR A 7 25.28 -3.85 -8.57
CA THR A 7 24.26 -2.82 -8.57
C THR A 7 22.87 -3.44 -8.84
N PRO A 8 21.82 -3.11 -8.06
CA PRO A 8 20.50 -3.65 -8.31
C PRO A 8 19.91 -3.01 -9.56
N LYS A 9 19.60 -3.84 -10.57
CA LYS A 9 18.87 -3.45 -11.79
C LYS A 9 17.53 -2.80 -11.42
N GLY A 10 17.35 -1.54 -11.83
CA GLY A 10 16.12 -0.80 -11.69
C GLY A 10 14.94 -1.53 -12.33
N THR A 11 13.82 -1.59 -11.62
CA THR A 11 12.54 -2.05 -12.15
C THR A 11 12.02 -1.04 -13.18
N PRO A 12 11.45 -1.48 -14.32
CA PRO A 12 10.92 -0.56 -15.32
C PRO A 12 9.71 0.19 -14.78
N SER A 13 9.77 1.53 -14.81
CA SER A 13 8.63 2.40 -14.56
C SER A 13 7.54 2.14 -15.62
N PRO A 14 6.26 1.96 -15.26
CA PRO A 14 5.19 1.76 -16.23
C PRO A 14 5.06 2.99 -17.15
N ALA A 15 4.85 2.74 -18.45
CA ALA A 15 4.70 3.78 -19.46
C ALA A 15 3.53 4.72 -19.14
N PRO A 16 3.65 6.04 -19.40
CA PRO A 16 2.62 7.03 -19.07
C PRO A 16 1.32 6.76 -19.84
N ILE A 17 0.22 6.60 -19.12
CA ILE A 17 -1.12 6.44 -19.70
C ILE A 17 -1.70 7.85 -19.98
N ARG A 18 -1.81 8.24 -21.26
CA ARG A 18 -2.48 9.49 -21.68
C ARG A 18 -4.01 9.33 -21.64
N GLU A 19 -4.70 10.35 -21.12
CA GLU A 19 -6.14 10.28 -20.80
C GLU A 19 -7.07 10.50 -22.01
N THR A 20 -8.18 9.75 -22.06
CA THR A 20 -9.42 10.07 -22.80
C THR A 20 -10.50 10.57 -21.83
N ALA A 21 -11.40 11.45 -22.31
CA ALA A 21 -12.43 12.25 -21.63
C ALA A 21 -13.08 11.69 -20.33
N PRO A 22 -13.50 12.58 -19.39
CA PRO A 22 -13.92 12.20 -18.04
C PRO A 22 -15.23 11.40 -17.99
N VAL A 23 -15.25 10.35 -17.17
CA VAL A 23 -16.50 9.71 -16.71
C VAL A 23 -17.03 10.55 -15.55
N PRO A 24 -18.24 11.14 -15.64
CA PRO A 24 -18.78 11.94 -14.56
C PRO A 24 -18.99 11.08 -13.31
N VAL A 25 -18.46 11.55 -12.16
CA VAL A 25 -18.71 10.97 -10.83
C VAL A 25 -20.13 11.33 -10.39
N ARG A 26 -21.13 10.80 -11.07
CA ARG A 26 -22.51 10.80 -10.59
C ARG A 26 -22.96 9.37 -10.37
N ARG A 27 -23.31 9.08 -9.11
CA ARG A 27 -23.97 7.85 -8.61
C ARG A 27 -23.09 6.61 -8.42
N ARG A 28 -22.03 6.69 -7.60
CA ARG A 28 -21.64 5.51 -6.80
C ARG A 28 -22.18 5.68 -5.39
N ARG A 29 -23.07 4.77 -4.99
CA ARG A 29 -23.74 4.75 -3.68
C ARG A 29 -22.79 4.46 -2.51
N PHE A 30 -21.52 4.15 -2.81
CA PHE A 30 -20.50 3.73 -1.85
C PHE A 30 -19.17 4.41 -2.15
N ARG A 31 -18.61 5.09 -1.14
CA ARG A 31 -17.31 5.77 -1.18
C ARG A 31 -16.27 4.86 -0.51
N PRO A 32 -15.23 4.36 -1.20
CA PRO A 32 -14.15 3.58 -0.58
C PRO A 32 -13.50 4.33 0.58
N GLY A 33 -12.99 3.61 1.58
CA GLY A 33 -12.32 4.20 2.74
C GLY A 33 -13.25 4.71 3.86
N THR A 34 -14.57 4.75 3.65
CA THR A 34 -15.56 5.03 4.70
C THR A 34 -16.14 3.74 5.30
N GLU A 35 -16.75 3.84 6.49
CA GLU A 35 -17.39 2.71 7.19
C GLU A 35 -18.47 2.02 6.35
N GLU A 36 -19.14 2.75 5.46
CA GLU A 36 -20.22 2.24 4.61
C GLU A 36 -19.74 1.50 3.36
N SER A 37 -18.43 1.56 3.07
CA SER A 37 -17.87 1.02 1.84
C SER A 37 -17.92 -0.52 1.80
N PRO A 38 -18.16 -1.15 0.63
CA PRO A 38 -18.04 -2.60 0.46
C PRO A 38 -16.68 -3.14 0.91
N PHE A 39 -15.60 -2.38 0.68
CA PHE A 39 -14.26 -2.74 1.09
C PHE A 39 -14.12 -2.78 2.62
N HIS A 40 -14.58 -1.74 3.33
CA HIS A 40 -14.59 -1.73 4.78
C HIS A 40 -15.46 -2.85 5.37
N ARG A 41 -16.67 -3.06 4.84
CA ARG A 41 -17.53 -4.18 5.26
C ARG A 41 -16.88 -5.55 5.06
N PHE A 42 -16.13 -5.72 3.97
CA PHE A 42 -15.33 -6.91 3.74
C PHE A 42 -14.21 -7.07 4.78
N MET A 43 -13.48 -6.00 5.09
CA MET A 43 -12.47 -6.02 6.16
C MET A 43 -13.06 -6.35 7.54
N VAL A 44 -14.23 -5.79 7.88
CA VAL A 44 -14.95 -6.09 9.12
C VAL A 44 -15.44 -7.54 9.15
N PHE A 45 -15.90 -8.08 8.01
CA PHE A 45 -16.24 -9.50 7.91
C PHE A 45 -15.01 -10.38 8.19
N LEU A 46 -13.86 -10.05 7.60
CA LEU A 46 -12.61 -10.76 7.87
C LEU A 46 -12.20 -10.63 9.35
N ASP A 47 -12.34 -9.47 9.99
CA ASP A 47 -12.09 -9.30 11.43
C ASP A 47 -12.96 -10.22 12.30
N ARG A 48 -14.23 -10.42 11.93
CA ARG A 48 -15.12 -11.37 12.64
C ARG A 48 -14.60 -12.80 12.59
N LEU A 49 -13.94 -13.20 11.49
CA LEU A 49 -13.34 -14.52 11.39
C LEU A 49 -12.19 -14.73 12.40
N GLU A 50 -11.49 -13.66 12.79
CA GLU A 50 -10.48 -13.75 13.85
C GLU A 50 -11.09 -14.11 15.21
N ARG A 51 -12.36 -13.80 15.45
CA ARG A 51 -13.05 -14.13 16.71
C ARG A 51 -13.48 -15.60 16.80
N LEU A 52 -13.31 -16.39 15.73
CA LEU A 52 -13.62 -17.81 15.74
C LEU A 52 -12.72 -18.56 16.74
N PRO A 53 -13.28 -19.48 17.55
CA PRO A 53 -12.50 -20.40 18.35
C PRO A 53 -11.60 -21.26 17.46
N TRP A 54 -10.36 -21.51 17.89
CA TRP A 54 -9.43 -22.39 17.15
C TRP A 54 -10.00 -23.81 16.93
N GLY A 55 -10.87 -24.29 17.82
CA GLY A 55 -11.58 -25.55 17.62
C GLY A 55 -12.46 -25.56 16.36
N LEU A 56 -13.17 -24.47 16.06
CA LEU A 56 -13.96 -24.34 14.83
C LEU A 56 -13.07 -24.26 13.59
N VAL A 57 -11.94 -23.56 13.68
CA VAL A 57 -10.94 -23.50 12.60
C VAL A 57 -10.33 -24.89 12.33
N GLY A 58 -10.09 -25.68 13.38
CA GLY A 58 -9.65 -27.06 13.28
C GLY A 58 -10.70 -27.96 12.60
N LEU A 59 -11.96 -27.89 13.05
CA LEU A 59 -13.07 -28.63 12.43
C LEU A 59 -13.27 -28.26 10.96
N TRP A 60 -13.19 -26.97 10.63
CA TRP A 60 -13.20 -26.49 9.25
C TRP A 60 -12.11 -27.16 8.40
N THR A 61 -10.88 -27.17 8.90
CA THR A 61 -9.73 -27.74 8.18
C THR A 61 -9.90 -29.25 7.98
N LEU A 62 -10.38 -29.97 9.00
CA LEU A 62 -10.67 -31.40 8.91
C LEU A 62 -11.82 -31.69 7.94
N ALA A 63 -12.87 -30.88 7.92
CA ALA A 63 -13.98 -31.02 6.99
C ALA A 63 -13.52 -30.83 5.53
N LEU A 64 -12.71 -29.80 5.25
CA LEU A 64 -12.13 -29.60 3.92
C LEU A 64 -11.23 -30.77 3.51
N SER A 65 -10.35 -31.23 4.41
CA SER A 65 -9.50 -32.39 4.16
C SER A 65 -10.30 -33.66 3.87
N GLY A 66 -11.38 -33.91 4.61
CA GLY A 66 -12.28 -35.04 4.39
C GLY A 66 -12.96 -34.95 3.03
N GLY A 67 -13.44 -33.76 2.63
CA GLY A 67 -14.02 -33.52 1.31
C GLY A 67 -13.02 -33.76 0.17
N VAL A 68 -11.77 -33.32 0.32
CA VAL A 68 -10.68 -33.65 -0.63
C VAL A 68 -10.49 -35.16 -0.71
N GLY A 69 -10.36 -35.85 0.43
CA GLY A 69 -10.16 -37.29 0.46
C GLY A 69 -11.28 -38.07 -0.24
N LEU A 70 -12.53 -37.75 0.05
CA LEU A 70 -13.70 -38.38 -0.58
C LEU A 70 -13.74 -38.15 -2.10
N ALA A 71 -13.43 -36.93 -2.55
CA ALA A 71 -13.41 -36.62 -3.98
C ALA A 71 -12.35 -37.44 -4.74
N TRP A 72 -11.14 -37.55 -4.18
CA TRP A 72 -10.07 -38.35 -4.78
C TRP A 72 -10.36 -39.85 -4.72
N GLU A 73 -10.95 -40.35 -3.63
CA GLU A 73 -11.37 -41.76 -3.53
C GLU A 73 -12.42 -42.11 -4.58
N GLU A 74 -13.41 -41.24 -4.79
CA GLU A 74 -14.49 -41.47 -5.76
C GLU A 74 -13.97 -41.48 -7.20
N VAL A 75 -13.12 -40.52 -7.56
CA VAL A 75 -12.58 -40.39 -8.93
C VAL A 75 -11.62 -41.53 -9.27
N TYR A 76 -10.72 -41.88 -8.35
CA TYR A 76 -9.70 -42.92 -8.57
C TYR A 76 -10.13 -44.32 -8.14
N ARG A 77 -11.34 -44.45 -7.56
CA ARG A 77 -11.83 -45.70 -6.94
C ARG A 77 -10.81 -46.32 -5.98
N SER A 78 -10.12 -45.48 -5.20
CA SER A 78 -8.98 -45.88 -4.36
C SER A 78 -8.96 -45.13 -3.03
N ARG A 79 -9.15 -45.86 -1.93
CA ARG A 79 -9.00 -45.33 -0.56
C ARG A 79 -7.62 -44.76 -0.30
N MET A 80 -6.59 -45.36 -0.89
CA MET A 80 -5.21 -44.86 -0.76
C MET A 80 -5.07 -43.49 -1.42
N ALA A 81 -5.64 -43.29 -2.62
CA ALA A 81 -5.62 -41.99 -3.29
C ALA A 81 -6.34 -40.91 -2.47
N GLY A 82 -7.50 -41.24 -1.91
CA GLY A 82 -8.22 -40.36 -1.00
C GLY A 82 -7.42 -39.99 0.25
N ALA A 83 -6.81 -40.99 0.92
CA ALA A 83 -6.00 -40.78 2.11
C ALA A 83 -4.76 -39.91 1.84
N VAL A 84 -4.07 -40.13 0.71
CA VAL A 84 -2.90 -39.34 0.30
C VAL A 84 -3.31 -37.90 0.01
N ALA A 85 -4.39 -37.67 -0.73
CA ALA A 85 -4.86 -36.32 -1.05
C ALA A 85 -5.29 -35.53 0.22
N ALA A 86 -6.02 -36.17 1.13
CA ALA A 86 -6.37 -35.60 2.42
C ALA A 86 -5.12 -35.28 3.27
N GLY A 87 -4.16 -36.21 3.36
CA GLY A 87 -2.92 -36.01 4.09
C GLY A 87 -2.06 -34.88 3.53
N LEU A 88 -1.98 -34.76 2.19
CA LEU A 88 -1.28 -33.67 1.53
C LEU A 88 -1.95 -32.32 1.85
N PHE A 89 -3.28 -32.24 1.76
CA PHE A 89 -4.02 -31.02 2.12
C PHE A 89 -3.72 -30.59 3.56
N LEU A 90 -3.81 -31.51 4.52
CA LEU A 90 -3.52 -31.23 5.93
C LEU A 90 -2.07 -30.79 6.16
N THR A 91 -1.12 -31.41 5.46
CA THR A 91 0.30 -31.05 5.57
C THR A 91 0.53 -29.61 5.15
N PHE A 92 -0.03 -29.19 4.00
CA PHE A 92 0.10 -27.81 3.53
C PHE A 92 -0.68 -26.82 4.39
N ALA A 93 -1.89 -27.17 4.84
CA ALA A 93 -2.64 -26.33 5.78
C ALA A 93 -1.89 -26.14 7.11
N ALA A 94 -1.30 -27.21 7.67
CA ALA A 94 -0.48 -27.11 8.87
C ALA A 94 0.74 -26.19 8.65
N GLY A 95 1.37 -26.27 7.47
CA GLY A 95 2.43 -25.35 7.05
C GLY A 95 1.97 -23.89 7.02
N ASP A 96 0.80 -23.62 6.43
CA ASP A 96 0.20 -22.29 6.35
C ASP A 96 -0.08 -21.71 7.76
N ALA A 97 -0.65 -22.52 8.66
CA ALA A 97 -0.87 -22.14 10.06
C ALA A 97 0.44 -21.85 10.79
N ALA A 98 1.45 -22.73 10.63
CA ALA A 98 2.76 -22.55 11.26
C ALA A 98 3.45 -21.26 10.79
N MET A 99 3.37 -20.94 9.49
CA MET A 99 3.89 -19.68 8.95
C MET A 99 3.22 -18.48 9.63
N LEU A 100 1.89 -18.39 9.58
CA LEU A 100 1.12 -17.26 10.11
C LEU A 100 1.34 -17.07 11.62
N ILE A 101 1.32 -18.15 12.39
CA ILE A 101 1.54 -18.12 13.85
C ILE A 101 2.99 -17.70 14.19
N SER A 102 3.96 -17.94 13.31
CA SER A 102 5.37 -17.56 13.54
C SER A 102 5.67 -16.09 13.27
N LEU A 103 4.85 -15.39 12.48
CA LEU A 103 5.12 -14.01 12.03
C LEU A 103 5.34 -13.02 13.19
N PRO A 104 4.47 -12.97 14.23
CA PRO A 104 4.65 -12.01 15.33
C PRO A 104 5.86 -12.36 16.18
N ARG A 105 6.14 -13.65 16.40
CA ARG A 105 7.28 -14.14 17.18
C ARG A 105 8.62 -13.78 16.55
N ARG A 106 8.65 -13.67 15.23
CA ARG A 106 9.83 -13.32 14.45
C ARG A 106 9.89 -11.83 14.09
N GLY A 107 8.93 -11.02 14.54
CA GLY A 107 8.89 -9.58 14.28
C GLY A 107 8.65 -9.20 12.82
N TYR A 108 7.97 -10.05 12.05
CA TYR A 108 7.63 -9.76 10.65
C TYR A 108 6.30 -8.99 10.56
N SER A 109 5.24 -9.55 11.13
CA SER A 109 3.93 -8.89 11.14
C SER A 109 3.12 -9.34 12.35
N PHE A 110 2.21 -8.48 12.78
CA PHE A 110 1.39 -8.66 13.97
C PHE A 110 -0.10 -8.80 13.63
N GLY A 111 -0.44 -8.93 12.35
CA GLY A 111 -1.81 -9.14 11.89
C GLY A 111 -2.45 -10.45 12.36
N PRO A 112 -3.78 -10.54 12.29
CA PRO A 112 -4.54 -11.71 12.74
C PRO A 112 -4.27 -12.95 11.86
N PRO A 113 -3.99 -14.13 12.44
CA PRO A 113 -3.62 -15.31 11.66
C PRO A 113 -4.83 -16.07 11.08
N LYS A 114 -6.03 -15.98 11.66
CA LYS A 114 -7.15 -16.86 11.24
C LYS A 114 -7.78 -16.45 9.91
N PRO A 115 -8.07 -15.15 9.64
CA PRO A 115 -8.63 -14.75 8.35
C PRO A 115 -7.77 -15.17 7.14
N PRO A 116 -6.44 -14.92 7.10
CA PRO A 116 -5.61 -15.42 6.01
C PRO A 116 -5.58 -16.94 5.96
N PHE A 117 -5.50 -17.63 7.11
CA PHE A 117 -5.49 -19.09 7.14
C PHE A 117 -6.75 -19.72 6.50
N LEU A 118 -7.93 -19.17 6.79
CA LEU A 118 -9.20 -19.65 6.21
C LEU A 118 -9.23 -19.42 4.69
N ALA A 119 -8.77 -18.24 4.23
CA ALA A 119 -8.66 -17.94 2.81
C ALA A 119 -7.66 -18.87 2.09
N PHE A 120 -6.50 -19.11 2.70
CA PHE A 120 -5.49 -20.03 2.17
C PHE A 120 -6.05 -21.45 2.10
N SER A 121 -6.76 -21.92 3.13
CA SER A 121 -7.38 -23.25 3.16
C SER A 121 -8.40 -23.46 2.03
N LEU A 122 -9.18 -22.43 1.68
CA LEU A 122 -10.08 -22.48 0.52
C LEU A 122 -9.32 -22.54 -0.81
N PHE A 123 -8.22 -21.79 -0.92
CA PHE A 123 -7.40 -21.86 -2.13
C PHE A 123 -6.69 -23.21 -2.25
N ARG A 124 -6.22 -23.79 -1.14
CA ARG A 124 -5.69 -25.15 -1.06
C ARG A 124 -6.72 -26.18 -1.53
N LEU A 125 -7.99 -26.02 -1.12
CA LEU A 125 -9.08 -26.89 -1.56
C LEU A 125 -9.24 -26.83 -3.09
N PHE A 126 -9.24 -25.62 -3.65
CA PHE A 126 -9.29 -25.44 -5.10
C PHE A 126 -8.12 -26.12 -5.81
N LEU A 127 -6.89 -25.98 -5.31
CA LEU A 127 -5.70 -26.65 -5.87
C LEU A 127 -5.78 -28.17 -5.77
N SER A 128 -6.40 -28.71 -4.72
CA SER A 128 -6.59 -30.15 -4.55
C SER A 128 -7.67 -30.72 -5.48
N LEU A 129 -8.70 -29.95 -5.83
CA LEU A 129 -9.84 -30.44 -6.61
C LEU A 129 -9.75 -30.13 -8.10
N SER A 130 -9.17 -28.99 -8.49
CA SER A 130 -9.12 -28.53 -9.88
C SER A 130 -8.42 -29.47 -10.87
N PRO A 131 -7.45 -30.34 -10.48
CA PRO A 131 -6.87 -31.31 -11.40
C PRO A 131 -7.70 -32.59 -11.59
N LEU A 132 -8.70 -32.87 -10.74
CA LEU A 132 -9.51 -34.10 -10.82
C LEU A 132 -10.19 -34.33 -12.18
N PRO A 133 -10.71 -33.30 -12.89
CA PRO A 133 -11.29 -33.47 -14.22
C PRO A 133 -10.30 -34.00 -15.27
N LEU A 134 -8.99 -33.99 -15.00
CA LEU A 134 -7.98 -34.54 -15.90
C LEU A 134 -7.86 -36.06 -15.79
N HIS A 135 -8.51 -36.71 -14.82
CA HIS A 135 -8.52 -38.18 -14.69
C HIS A 135 -9.04 -38.84 -15.99
N PRO A 136 -8.39 -39.93 -16.48
CA PRO A 136 -7.37 -40.77 -15.83
C PRO A 136 -5.91 -40.34 -16.06
N SER A 137 -5.66 -39.08 -16.44
CA SER A 137 -4.29 -38.58 -16.61
C SER A 137 -3.44 -38.84 -15.35
N PRO A 138 -2.23 -39.41 -15.50
CA PRO A 138 -1.33 -39.63 -14.36
C PRO A 138 -0.85 -38.31 -13.74
N TRP A 139 -1.02 -37.19 -14.47
CA TRP A 139 -0.52 -35.88 -14.07
C TRP A 139 -1.38 -35.18 -13.04
N ALA A 140 -2.64 -35.58 -12.82
CA ALA A 140 -3.55 -34.84 -11.93
C ALA A 140 -3.00 -34.73 -10.49
N ALA A 141 -2.45 -35.82 -9.93
CA ALA A 141 -1.81 -35.81 -8.61
C ALA A 141 -0.57 -34.92 -8.58
N SER A 142 0.27 -35.00 -9.62
CA SER A 142 1.46 -34.16 -9.75
C SER A 142 1.10 -32.68 -9.87
N LEU A 143 0.06 -32.34 -10.63
CA LEU A 143 -0.41 -30.96 -10.80
C LEU A 143 -0.98 -30.40 -9.50
N ALA A 144 -1.73 -31.19 -8.74
CA ALA A 144 -2.17 -30.80 -7.39
C ALA A 144 -0.95 -30.47 -6.51
N LEU A 145 0.01 -31.41 -6.42
CA LEU A 145 1.23 -31.22 -5.62
C LEU A 145 2.04 -29.99 -6.06
N ILE A 146 2.26 -29.81 -7.35
CA ILE A 146 2.95 -28.64 -7.92
C ILE A 146 2.20 -27.36 -7.56
N GLY A 147 0.87 -27.35 -7.68
CA GLY A 147 0.04 -26.22 -7.29
C GLY A 147 0.20 -25.88 -5.81
N HIS A 148 0.19 -26.88 -4.93
CA HIS A 148 0.44 -26.67 -3.51
C HIS A 148 1.85 -26.11 -3.24
N LEU A 149 2.89 -26.68 -3.83
CA LEU A 149 4.26 -26.20 -3.68
C LEU A 149 4.43 -24.76 -4.18
N ALA A 150 3.88 -24.45 -5.36
CA ALA A 150 3.90 -23.13 -5.94
C ALA A 150 3.18 -22.11 -5.05
N PHE A 151 2.00 -22.46 -4.52
CA PHE A 151 1.28 -21.57 -3.60
C PHE A 151 2.06 -21.34 -2.30
N THR A 152 2.66 -22.38 -1.71
CA THR A 152 3.55 -22.23 -0.54
C THR A 152 4.73 -21.31 -0.84
N GLY A 153 5.39 -21.48 -1.98
CA GLY A 153 6.49 -20.62 -2.41
C GLY A 153 6.08 -19.14 -2.53
N ASN A 154 4.90 -18.90 -3.10
CA ASN A 154 4.33 -17.55 -3.19
C ASN A 154 3.98 -16.98 -1.80
N LEU A 155 3.41 -17.77 -0.89
CA LEU A 155 3.14 -17.34 0.48
C LEU A 155 4.43 -16.99 1.23
N LEU A 156 5.48 -17.81 1.09
CA LEU A 156 6.79 -17.52 1.70
C LEU A 156 7.35 -16.20 1.20
N ASN A 157 7.31 -15.96 -0.12
CA ASN A 157 7.70 -14.68 -0.69
C ASN A 157 6.84 -13.54 -0.15
N ALA A 158 5.52 -13.70 -0.17
CA ALA A 158 4.59 -12.63 0.12
C ALA A 158 4.48 -12.25 1.59
N LEU A 159 4.82 -13.16 2.51
CA LEU A 159 4.79 -12.93 3.96
C LEU A 159 6.16 -12.51 4.52
N TYR A 160 7.26 -13.08 4.01
CA TYR A 160 8.59 -12.92 4.63
C TYR A 160 9.59 -12.11 3.81
N ARG A 161 9.46 -12.08 2.48
CA ARG A 161 10.47 -11.45 1.62
C ARG A 161 9.98 -10.13 1.08
N GLU A 162 8.90 -10.16 0.32
CA GLU A 162 8.45 -9.03 -0.48
C GLU A 162 8.00 -7.82 0.35
N PRO A 163 7.29 -7.97 1.50
CA PRO A 163 6.97 -6.83 2.37
C PRO A 163 8.18 -6.09 2.96
N PHE A 164 9.37 -6.69 2.87
CA PHE A 164 10.63 -6.13 3.38
C PHE A 164 11.63 -5.85 2.26
N ARG A 165 11.21 -6.00 1.01
CA ARG A 165 12.02 -5.65 -0.16
C ARG A 165 11.65 -4.23 -0.56
N LEU A 166 12.21 -3.25 0.15
CA LEU A 166 12.02 -1.84 -0.22
C LEU A 166 12.50 -1.62 -1.66
N THR A 167 11.76 -0.80 -2.40
CA THR A 167 12.13 -0.36 -3.74
C THR A 167 12.18 1.16 -3.77
N LEU A 168 13.17 1.72 -4.45
CA LEU A 168 13.26 3.13 -4.73
C LEU A 168 12.73 3.39 -6.14
N THR A 169 11.81 4.35 -6.26
CA THR A 169 11.43 4.93 -7.54
C THR A 169 11.95 6.35 -7.62
N GLU A 170 12.71 6.66 -8.66
CA GLU A 170 13.21 8.01 -8.94
C GLU A 170 12.38 8.66 -10.05
N LEU A 171 11.93 9.89 -9.79
CA LEU A 171 11.15 10.69 -10.73
C LEU A 171 11.88 11.99 -10.99
N VAL A 172 11.96 12.39 -12.26
CA VAL A 172 12.42 13.73 -12.64
C VAL A 172 11.21 14.51 -13.12
N ILE A 173 10.88 15.59 -12.41
CA ILE A 173 9.79 16.49 -12.74
C ILE A 173 10.41 17.84 -13.08
N ALA A 174 10.32 18.22 -14.35
CA ALA A 174 10.76 19.53 -14.81
C ALA A 174 9.56 20.49 -14.91
N SER A 175 9.76 21.75 -14.55
CA SER A 175 8.75 22.80 -14.73
C SER A 175 9.40 24.09 -15.25
N PRO A 176 8.81 24.76 -16.27
CA PRO A 176 9.30 26.05 -16.72
C PRO A 176 9.17 27.13 -15.63
N LYS A 177 8.25 26.95 -14.67
CA LYS A 177 8.06 27.85 -13.53
C LYS A 177 9.22 27.81 -12.52
N LEU A 178 10.13 26.83 -12.61
CA LEU A 178 11.29 26.68 -11.71
C LEU A 178 12.62 27.06 -12.36
N ARG A 179 12.58 27.70 -13.54
CA ARG A 179 13.82 28.15 -14.22
C ARG A 179 14.66 29.03 -13.29
N GLY A 180 15.93 28.64 -13.12
CA GLY A 180 16.87 29.33 -12.24
C GLY A 180 16.81 28.91 -10.75
N MET A 181 15.91 28.01 -10.34
CA MET A 181 16.00 27.38 -9.02
C MET A 181 17.00 26.23 -9.04
N PRO A 182 17.74 26.00 -7.92
CA PRO A 182 18.47 24.76 -7.73
C PRO A 182 17.47 23.58 -7.74
N PRO A 183 17.87 22.40 -8.27
CA PRO A 183 17.06 21.20 -8.17
C PRO A 183 16.74 20.86 -6.71
N LEU A 184 15.51 20.40 -6.48
CA LEU A 184 15.00 20.03 -5.16
C LEU A 184 14.74 18.53 -5.10
N ARG A 185 15.28 17.87 -4.08
CA ARG A 185 15.12 16.44 -3.84
C ARG A 185 14.05 16.22 -2.78
N ILE A 186 12.90 15.71 -3.20
CA ILE A 186 11.75 15.44 -2.33
C ILE A 186 11.63 13.94 -2.12
N LEU A 187 11.76 13.48 -0.87
CA LEU A 187 11.46 12.10 -0.52
C LEU A 187 9.99 11.99 -0.11
N HIS A 188 9.20 11.28 -0.91
CA HIS A 188 7.80 10.99 -0.64
C HIS A 188 7.65 9.60 0.00
N LEU A 189 7.10 9.61 1.21
CA LEU A 189 6.73 8.43 2.00
C LEU A 189 5.21 8.41 2.19
N THR A 190 4.61 7.24 2.31
CA THR A 190 3.16 7.11 2.52
C THR A 190 2.80 5.72 3.01
N ASP A 191 1.62 5.60 3.63
CA ASP A 191 1.01 4.33 4.03
C ASP A 191 1.98 3.50 4.87
N LEU A 192 2.52 4.10 5.95
CA LEU A 192 3.43 3.40 6.85
C LEU A 192 2.76 2.15 7.44
N HIS A 193 1.48 2.28 7.78
CA HIS A 193 0.66 1.25 8.44
C HIS A 193 1.43 0.54 9.55
N LEU A 194 2.00 1.31 10.47
CA LEU A 194 2.85 0.77 11.53
C LEU A 194 2.02 -0.06 12.52
N GLU A 195 2.36 -1.33 12.66
CA GLU A 195 1.89 -2.21 13.74
C GLU A 195 2.88 -2.16 14.90
N ARG A 196 4.14 -2.44 14.57
CA ARG A 196 5.33 -2.31 15.41
C ARG A 196 6.51 -1.90 14.53
N LEU A 197 7.58 -1.39 15.13
CA LEU A 197 8.85 -1.24 14.42
C LEU A 197 9.40 -2.62 14.03
N THR A 198 9.72 -2.77 12.76
CA THR A 198 10.37 -3.93 12.17
C THR A 198 11.64 -3.49 11.45
N ARG A 199 12.32 -4.44 10.79
CA ARG A 199 13.45 -4.13 9.91
C ARG A 199 13.08 -3.21 8.75
N ARG A 200 11.80 -3.19 8.32
CA ARG A 200 11.34 -2.35 7.21
C ARG A 200 11.49 -0.88 7.55
N GLU A 201 11.00 -0.44 8.70
CA GLU A 201 11.07 0.95 9.15
C GLU A 201 12.52 1.38 9.35
N GLN A 202 13.35 0.51 9.92
CA GLN A 202 14.79 0.75 10.06
C GLN A 202 15.46 0.95 8.70
N GLU A 203 15.09 0.14 7.71
CA GLU A 203 15.64 0.26 6.36
C GLU A 203 15.15 1.54 5.67
N VAL A 204 13.88 1.94 5.86
CA VAL A 204 13.36 3.24 5.39
C VAL A 204 14.17 4.40 5.95
N LEU A 205 14.47 4.40 7.26
CA LEU A 205 15.31 5.44 7.87
C LEU A 205 16.72 5.47 7.26
N ARG A 206 17.33 4.30 7.01
CA ARG A 206 18.63 4.23 6.32
C ARG A 206 18.56 4.78 4.90
N TRP A 207 17.51 4.49 4.15
CA TRP A 207 17.31 5.08 2.83
C TRP A 207 17.11 6.59 2.92
N ALA A 208 16.30 7.08 3.87
CA ALA A 208 16.11 8.52 4.04
C ALA A 208 17.44 9.25 4.32
N GLU A 209 18.31 8.67 5.15
CA GLU A 209 19.66 9.19 5.40
C GLU A 209 20.56 9.12 4.16
N GLN A 210 20.60 7.98 3.46
CA GLN A 210 21.44 7.78 2.27
C GLN A 210 21.02 8.62 1.07
N LEU A 211 19.71 8.85 0.92
CA LEU A 211 19.16 9.64 -0.16
C LEU A 211 19.35 11.13 0.08
N ASP A 212 19.65 11.59 1.30
CA ASP A 212 19.95 12.99 1.60
C ASP A 212 18.93 13.98 0.94
N PRO A 213 17.63 13.84 1.25
CA PRO A 213 16.59 14.69 0.65
C PRO A 213 16.58 16.08 1.26
N ASP A 214 16.26 17.09 0.45
CA ASP A 214 16.05 18.46 0.90
C ASP A 214 14.73 18.60 1.68
N LEU A 215 13.71 17.83 1.28
CA LEU A 215 12.36 17.86 1.80
C LEU A 215 11.82 16.43 1.94
N ILE A 216 11.19 16.12 3.07
CA ILE A 216 10.45 14.86 3.24
C ILE A 216 8.96 15.17 3.30
N VAL A 217 8.15 14.46 2.52
CA VAL A 217 6.69 14.57 2.53
C VAL A 217 6.04 13.22 2.84
N PHE A 218 5.00 13.24 3.67
CA PHE A 218 4.27 12.05 4.10
C PHE A 218 2.77 12.19 3.81
N THR A 219 2.22 11.33 2.94
CA THR A 219 0.81 11.45 2.51
C THR A 219 -0.14 10.52 3.26
N GLY A 220 0.03 10.39 4.58
CA GLY A 220 -0.92 9.73 5.49
C GLY A 220 -0.74 8.22 5.71
N ASP A 221 -1.66 7.68 6.50
CA ASP A 221 -1.77 6.30 6.99
C ASP A 221 -0.56 5.87 7.82
N LEU A 222 -0.37 6.56 8.96
CA LEU A 222 0.77 6.36 9.85
C LEU A 222 0.74 5.03 10.59
N LEU A 223 -0.40 4.72 11.22
CA LEU A 223 -0.59 3.50 11.99
C LEU A 223 -1.38 2.48 11.20
N ASN A 224 -1.24 1.21 11.54
CA ASN A 224 -2.17 0.21 11.02
C ASN A 224 -3.54 0.38 11.72
N LEU A 225 -4.65 0.22 11.00
CA LEU A 225 -6.01 0.40 11.55
C LEU A 225 -6.27 -0.41 12.83
N SER A 226 -5.70 -1.62 12.93
CA SER A 226 -5.82 -2.47 14.13
C SER A 226 -5.03 -1.97 15.35
N TYR A 227 -4.13 -1.01 15.16
CA TYR A 227 -3.15 -0.52 16.13
C TYR A 227 -3.27 0.98 16.42
N VAL A 228 -4.26 1.67 15.83
CA VAL A 228 -4.50 3.11 16.02
C VAL A 228 -4.58 3.50 17.50
N ARG A 229 -5.16 2.65 18.35
CA ARG A 229 -5.30 2.88 19.80
C ARG A 229 -4.24 2.19 20.65
N ASP A 230 -3.29 1.49 20.03
CA ASP A 230 -2.23 0.79 20.75
C ASP A 230 -1.10 1.76 21.16
N PRO A 231 -0.79 1.89 22.46
CA PRO A 231 0.17 2.88 22.94
C PRO A 231 1.60 2.57 22.51
N ILE A 232 1.93 1.29 22.30
CA ILE A 232 3.27 0.88 21.85
C ILE A 232 3.47 1.29 20.39
N ALA A 233 2.47 1.06 19.53
CA ALA A 233 2.49 1.45 18.12
C ALA A 233 2.62 2.96 17.97
N GLN A 234 1.84 3.74 18.74
CA GLN A 234 1.93 5.21 18.72
C GLN A 234 3.32 5.70 19.13
N ALA A 235 3.87 5.21 20.24
CA ALA A 235 5.20 5.60 20.70
C ALA A 235 6.30 5.17 19.71
N GLN A 236 6.11 4.05 19.02
CA GLN A 236 7.01 3.58 17.97
C GLN A 236 6.91 4.42 16.70
N CYS A 237 5.72 4.86 16.32
CA CYS A 237 5.49 5.77 15.21
C CYS A 237 6.10 7.15 15.48
N SER A 238 5.91 7.71 16.68
CA SER A 238 6.57 8.95 17.08
C SER A 238 8.10 8.84 16.94
N ARG A 239 8.70 7.76 17.44
CA ARG A 239 10.16 7.55 17.29
C ARG A 239 10.63 7.42 15.84
N PHE A 240 9.83 6.78 14.98
CA PHE A 240 10.13 6.69 13.56
C PHE A 240 10.12 8.07 12.90
N LEU A 241 9.07 8.86 13.16
CA LEU A 241 8.92 10.20 12.59
C LEU A 241 9.98 11.17 13.12
N GLU A 242 10.33 11.09 14.40
CA GLU A 242 11.39 11.91 15.01
C GLU A 242 12.75 11.73 14.32
N ALA A 243 13.04 10.50 13.87
CA ALA A 243 14.28 10.18 13.16
C ALA A 243 14.31 10.69 11.71
N LEU A 244 13.18 11.09 11.12
CA LEU A 244 13.15 11.73 9.82
C LEU A 244 13.61 13.18 9.95
N GLN A 245 14.62 13.56 9.20
CA GLN A 245 15.20 14.90 9.18
C GLN A 245 15.49 15.31 7.74
N ALA A 246 15.18 16.55 7.41
CA ALA A 246 15.50 17.15 6.11
C ALA A 246 15.71 18.67 6.29
N PRO A 247 16.61 19.31 5.53
CA PRO A 247 16.93 20.74 5.68
C PRO A 247 15.72 21.67 5.56
N LEU A 248 14.78 21.37 4.67
CA LEU A 248 13.54 22.15 4.49
C LEU A 248 12.38 21.65 5.36
N GLY A 249 12.61 20.62 6.18
CA GLY A 249 11.63 20.06 7.11
C GLY A 249 10.90 18.81 6.60
N VAL A 250 10.06 18.27 7.48
CA VAL A 250 9.20 17.11 7.19
C VAL A 250 7.75 17.58 7.21
N TYR A 251 6.99 17.28 6.15
CA TYR A 251 5.58 17.69 6.04
C TYR A 251 4.68 16.47 5.93
N LEU A 252 3.58 16.48 6.67
CA LEU A 252 2.64 15.36 6.71
C LEU A 252 1.20 15.84 6.54
N VAL A 253 0.40 15.06 5.80
CA VAL A 253 -1.06 15.14 5.80
C VAL A 253 -1.68 13.88 6.37
N THR A 254 -2.91 13.97 6.85
CA THR A 254 -3.67 12.79 7.32
C THR A 254 -4.03 11.86 6.18
N GLY A 255 -4.05 10.57 6.50
CA GLY A 255 -4.52 9.51 5.62
C GLY A 255 -6.03 9.30 5.67
N THR A 256 -6.42 8.04 5.60
CA THR A 256 -7.79 7.59 5.78
C THR A 256 -8.30 8.01 7.17
N PRO A 257 -9.49 8.65 7.31
CA PRO A 257 -9.98 9.15 8.61
C PRO A 257 -10.03 8.12 9.75
N LEU A 258 -10.30 6.85 9.42
CA LEU A 258 -10.34 5.76 10.39
C LEU A 258 -8.93 5.34 10.85
N VAL A 259 -7.92 5.56 10.02
CA VAL A 259 -6.52 5.16 10.25
C VAL A 259 -5.74 6.26 10.94
N ASP A 260 -5.95 7.51 10.51
CA ASP A 260 -5.33 8.71 11.08
C ASP A 260 -6.34 9.65 11.75
N PRO A 261 -7.03 9.24 12.85
CA PRO A 261 -7.85 10.16 13.61
C PRO A 261 -7.05 11.38 14.09
N PRO A 262 -7.56 12.61 13.96
CA PRO A 262 -6.84 13.84 14.29
C PRO A 262 -6.26 13.86 15.71
N GLU A 263 -6.96 13.28 16.69
CA GLU A 263 -6.49 13.19 18.07
C GLU A 263 -5.29 12.26 18.25
N VAL A 264 -5.20 11.21 17.43
CA VAL A 264 -4.08 10.27 17.44
C VAL A 264 -2.87 10.89 16.76
N VAL A 265 -3.07 11.51 15.58
CA VAL A 265 -2.00 12.21 14.85
C VAL A 265 -1.42 13.34 15.70
N ARG A 266 -2.27 14.17 16.32
CA ARG A 266 -1.83 15.23 17.24
C ARG A 266 -0.97 14.70 18.38
N ARG A 267 -1.31 13.55 18.94
CA ARG A 267 -0.52 12.92 20.02
C ARG A 267 0.80 12.37 19.51
N ILE A 268 0.81 11.74 18.32
CA ILE A 268 2.05 11.20 17.71
C ILE A 268 3.04 12.32 17.42
N LEU A 269 2.56 13.46 16.94
CA LEU A 269 3.37 14.63 16.57
C LEU A 269 3.67 15.57 17.74
N PHE A 270 3.20 15.27 18.94
CA PHE A 270 3.34 16.16 20.09
C PHE A 270 4.82 16.41 20.42
N GLY A 271 5.22 17.68 20.41
CA GLY A 271 6.58 18.11 20.76
C GLY A 271 7.56 18.19 19.58
N PHE A 272 7.16 17.82 18.36
CA PHE A 272 8.02 17.98 17.19
C PHE A 272 8.02 19.42 16.68
N THR A 273 9.20 19.91 16.35
CA THR A 273 9.42 21.26 15.78
C THR A 273 9.82 21.21 14.31
N HIS A 274 10.41 20.09 13.86
CA HIS A 274 10.86 19.87 12.47
C HIS A 274 9.81 19.19 11.59
N ILE A 275 8.69 18.74 12.17
CA ILE A 275 7.57 18.11 11.46
C ILE A 275 6.37 19.04 11.47
N THR A 276 5.88 19.39 10.27
CA THR A 276 4.69 20.21 10.09
C THR A 276 3.51 19.35 9.66
N TRP A 277 2.45 19.36 10.45
CA TRP A 277 1.15 18.83 10.03
C TRP A 277 0.45 19.84 9.12
N LEU A 278 0.37 19.51 7.83
CA LEU A 278 0.00 20.43 6.75
C LEU A 278 -1.47 20.31 6.32
N ASP A 279 -2.32 19.61 7.09
CA ASP A 279 -3.74 19.50 6.75
C ASP A 279 -4.37 20.89 6.59
N ASP A 280 -5.00 21.07 5.43
CA ASP A 280 -5.70 22.28 4.99
C ASP A 280 -4.84 23.55 5.09
N GLN A 281 -3.53 23.44 4.80
CA GLN A 281 -2.55 24.52 4.91
C GLN A 281 -1.57 24.55 3.72
N ILE A 282 -0.85 25.66 3.58
CA ILE A 282 0.15 25.88 2.53
C ILE A 282 1.50 26.23 3.16
N ALA A 283 2.53 25.49 2.80
CA ALA A 283 3.93 25.83 3.05
C ALA A 283 4.57 26.38 1.77
N ARG A 284 5.42 27.39 1.91
CA ARG A 284 6.01 28.12 0.78
C ARG A 284 7.53 28.05 0.84
N PHE A 285 8.15 27.76 -0.29
CA PHE A 285 9.60 27.69 -0.45
C PHE A 285 10.04 28.53 -1.66
N GLY A 286 11.23 29.15 -1.59
CA GLY A 286 11.77 29.99 -2.66
C GLY A 286 12.20 31.38 -2.19
N GLN A 287 12.61 32.24 -3.11
CA GLN A 287 13.05 33.60 -2.79
C GLN A 287 11.87 34.52 -2.47
N LEU A 288 11.79 34.97 -1.22
CA LEU A 288 10.81 35.94 -0.68
C LEU A 288 10.96 37.39 -1.21
N ALA A 289 11.56 37.59 -2.39
CA ALA A 289 11.80 38.90 -2.99
C ALA A 289 11.11 39.03 -4.37
N HIS A 290 9.78 39.24 -4.36
CA HIS A 290 8.93 39.88 -5.39
C HIS A 290 8.99 39.47 -6.88
N ALA A 291 9.80 38.50 -7.32
CA ALA A 291 9.74 37.98 -8.71
C ALA A 291 10.43 36.61 -8.92
N GLY A 292 10.84 35.94 -7.84
CA GLY A 292 11.52 34.64 -7.94
C GLY A 292 10.54 33.47 -8.06
N PRO A 293 10.99 32.34 -8.64
CA PRO A 293 10.21 31.09 -8.64
C PRO A 293 9.91 30.63 -7.21
N GLU A 294 8.64 30.28 -6.95
CA GLU A 294 8.10 29.89 -5.64
C GLU A 294 7.46 28.50 -5.75
N ILE A 295 7.64 27.69 -4.71
CA ILE A 295 6.98 26.39 -4.55
C ILE A 295 5.96 26.51 -3.42
N CYS A 296 4.69 26.23 -3.72
CA CYS A 296 3.60 26.10 -2.77
C CYS A 296 3.32 24.61 -2.55
N LEU A 297 3.69 24.11 -1.37
CA LEU A 297 3.31 22.78 -0.89
C LEU A 297 1.96 22.88 -0.19
N ILE A 298 0.95 22.22 -0.73
CA ILE A 298 -0.45 22.30 -0.29
C ILE A 298 -0.77 20.97 0.37
N GLY A 299 -1.09 20.99 1.65
CA GLY A 299 -1.63 19.82 2.33
C GLY A 299 -3.14 19.91 2.45
N LEU A 300 -3.82 18.78 2.26
CA LEU A 300 -5.27 18.72 2.26
C LEU A 300 -5.74 17.51 3.07
N THR A 301 -6.71 17.73 3.96
CA THR A 301 -7.34 16.67 4.72
C THR A 301 -8.08 15.70 3.79
N CYS A 302 -7.91 14.39 3.97
CA CYS A 302 -8.66 13.38 3.22
C CYS A 302 -9.93 12.95 3.98
N THR A 303 -11.10 13.42 3.54
CA THR A 303 -12.39 13.03 4.16
C THR A 303 -13.05 11.83 3.47
N HIS A 304 -12.50 11.37 2.33
CA HIS A 304 -13.17 10.47 1.37
C HIS A 304 -14.48 11.02 0.80
N ASP A 305 -14.71 12.34 0.90
CA ASP A 305 -15.73 13.06 0.15
C ASP A 305 -15.06 13.99 -0.87
N PRO A 306 -14.91 13.57 -2.15
CA PRO A 306 -14.28 14.40 -3.18
C PRO A 306 -14.96 15.76 -3.39
N GLU A 307 -16.26 15.89 -3.10
CA GLU A 307 -16.94 17.18 -3.21
C GLU A 307 -16.52 18.14 -2.10
N GLU A 308 -16.38 17.62 -0.87
CA GLU A 308 -15.91 18.38 0.28
C GLU A 308 -14.43 18.73 0.14
N ASP A 309 -13.59 17.73 -0.14
CA ASP A 309 -12.15 17.90 -0.31
C ASP A 309 -11.85 18.83 -1.49
N GLY A 310 -12.62 18.73 -2.58
CA GLY A 310 -12.53 19.66 -3.70
C GLY A 310 -12.93 21.09 -3.36
N ARG A 311 -13.93 21.31 -2.47
CA ARG A 311 -14.24 22.66 -1.96
C ARG A 311 -13.08 23.23 -1.14
N ARG A 312 -12.48 22.43 -0.26
CA ARG A 312 -11.34 22.84 0.56
C ARG A 312 -10.11 23.17 -0.31
N LEU A 313 -9.81 22.32 -1.29
CA LEU A 313 -8.73 22.57 -2.25
C LEU A 313 -8.92 23.88 -3.02
N ARG A 314 -10.15 24.15 -3.49
CA ARG A 314 -10.47 25.43 -4.16
C ARG A 314 -10.21 26.65 -3.28
N GLU A 315 -10.49 26.55 -1.98
CA GLU A 315 -10.23 27.65 -1.04
C GLU A 315 -8.73 27.89 -0.87
N LEU A 316 -7.94 26.83 -0.69
CA LEU A 316 -6.48 26.94 -0.58
C LEU A 316 -5.87 27.52 -1.86
N MET A 317 -6.34 27.08 -3.03
CA MET A 317 -5.84 27.56 -4.31
C MET A 317 -6.08 29.05 -4.55
N ARG A 318 -7.06 29.68 -3.89
CA ARG A 318 -7.23 31.15 -3.95
C ARG A 318 -6.09 31.93 -3.32
N GLN A 319 -5.34 31.29 -2.43
CA GLN A 319 -4.21 31.89 -1.73
C GLN A 319 -2.88 31.66 -2.48
N VAL A 320 -2.87 30.79 -3.49
CA VAL A 320 -1.67 30.44 -4.26
C VAL A 320 -1.34 31.54 -5.29
N PRO A 321 -0.10 32.05 -5.35
CA PRO A 321 0.32 33.00 -6.35
C PRO A 321 0.29 32.39 -7.76
N PRO A 322 -0.12 33.13 -8.80
CA PRO A 322 -0.30 32.59 -10.15
C PRO A 322 0.93 31.93 -10.78
N GLN A 323 2.14 32.34 -10.39
CA GLN A 323 3.41 31.83 -10.95
C GLN A 323 4.05 30.73 -10.09
N ALA A 324 3.47 30.39 -8.94
CA ALA A 324 4.03 29.35 -8.09
C ALA A 324 3.87 27.96 -8.73
N VAL A 325 4.85 27.09 -8.49
CA VAL A 325 4.68 25.65 -8.66
C VAL A 325 3.91 25.11 -7.48
N THR A 326 2.89 24.31 -7.76
CA THR A 326 2.02 23.72 -6.75
C THR A 326 2.28 22.23 -6.60
N ILE A 327 2.52 21.81 -5.37
CA ILE A 327 2.68 20.40 -5.00
C ILE A 327 1.55 20.07 -4.02
N LEU A 328 0.57 19.28 -4.45
CA LEU A 328 -0.51 18.79 -3.62
C LEU A 328 -0.08 17.51 -2.90
N LEU A 329 -0.15 17.53 -1.57
CA LEU A 329 -0.10 16.37 -0.70
C LEU A 329 -1.53 16.01 -0.29
N TYR A 330 -2.02 14.89 -0.77
CA TYR A 330 -3.33 14.36 -0.37
C TYR A 330 -3.30 12.85 -0.45
N HIS A 331 -4.00 12.17 0.46
CA HIS A 331 -3.81 10.74 0.67
C HIS A 331 -4.27 9.85 -0.51
N SER A 332 -5.46 10.09 -1.07
CA SER A 332 -6.07 9.21 -2.08
C SER A 332 -5.93 9.76 -3.50
N PRO A 333 -5.88 8.98 -4.58
CA PRO A 333 -5.89 9.50 -5.97
C PRO A 333 -7.24 10.10 -6.41
N ASP A 334 -8.26 10.05 -5.55
CA ASP A 334 -9.64 10.29 -5.93
C ASP A 334 -9.95 11.76 -6.27
N LEU A 335 -9.08 12.71 -5.89
CA LEU A 335 -9.22 14.13 -6.18
C LEU A 335 -8.58 14.56 -7.51
N PHE A 336 -7.96 13.63 -8.25
CA PHE A 336 -7.13 13.97 -9.42
C PHE A 336 -7.82 14.83 -10.50
N PRO A 337 -9.09 14.56 -10.88
CA PRO A 337 -9.75 15.41 -11.88
C PRO A 337 -9.97 16.85 -11.41
N GLU A 338 -10.26 17.07 -10.12
CA GLU A 338 -10.46 18.39 -9.54
C GLU A 338 -9.12 19.12 -9.38
N ALA A 339 -8.10 18.44 -8.85
CA ALA A 339 -6.75 18.98 -8.74
C ALA A 339 -6.21 19.44 -10.11
N SER A 340 -6.47 18.65 -11.15
CA SER A 340 -6.12 19.01 -12.52
C SER A 340 -6.89 20.21 -13.06
N ALA A 341 -8.20 20.30 -12.79
CA ALA A 341 -9.01 21.45 -13.18
C ALA A 341 -8.56 22.76 -12.51
N LEU A 342 -7.95 22.68 -11.33
CA LEU A 342 -7.40 23.81 -10.59
C LEU A 342 -5.96 24.16 -10.96
N GLY A 343 -5.34 23.41 -11.88
CA GLY A 343 -3.99 23.69 -12.35
C GLY A 343 -2.89 23.31 -11.36
N ILE A 344 -3.11 22.29 -10.52
CA ILE A 344 -2.04 21.70 -9.70
C ILE A 344 -0.92 21.19 -10.63
N ASP A 345 0.35 21.43 -10.30
CA ASP A 345 1.48 20.97 -11.12
C ASP A 345 1.86 19.52 -10.77
N LEU A 346 2.05 19.24 -9.48
CA LEU A 346 2.41 17.92 -8.96
C LEU A 346 1.45 17.47 -7.86
N TYR A 347 0.97 16.23 -7.94
CA TYR A 347 0.09 15.62 -6.95
C TYR A 347 0.67 14.31 -6.45
N LEU A 348 1.00 14.27 -5.16
CA LEU A 348 1.56 13.10 -4.49
C LEU A 348 0.50 12.46 -3.59
N CYS A 349 0.31 11.15 -3.75
CA CYS A 349 -0.66 10.37 -2.97
C CYS A 349 -0.24 8.91 -2.81
N GLY A 350 -0.96 8.20 -1.94
CA GLY A 350 -0.78 6.79 -1.63
C GLY A 350 -2.12 6.05 -1.68
N HIS A 351 -2.54 5.49 -0.54
CA HIS A 351 -3.88 4.91 -0.27
C HIS A 351 -4.22 3.60 -0.98
N THR A 352 -3.74 3.41 -2.20
CA THR A 352 -4.12 2.25 -3.03
C THR A 352 -3.23 1.04 -2.80
N HIS A 353 -2.07 1.23 -2.16
CA HIS A 353 -1.04 0.21 -1.91
C HIS A 353 -0.55 -0.54 -3.17
N GLY A 354 -0.78 -0.01 -4.38
CA GLY A 354 -0.59 -0.78 -5.62
C GLY A 354 -1.51 -2.01 -5.73
N GLY A 355 -2.53 -2.08 -4.89
CA GLY A 355 -3.40 -3.22 -4.64
C GLY A 355 -2.88 -4.27 -3.66
N GLN A 356 -1.64 -4.10 -3.15
CA GLN A 356 -0.92 -4.98 -2.21
C GLN A 356 -0.67 -6.43 -2.70
N ILE A 357 -1.66 -7.08 -3.29
CA ILE A 357 -1.62 -8.40 -3.90
C ILE A 357 -2.01 -8.26 -5.37
N ARG A 358 -1.06 -8.56 -6.25
CA ARG A 358 -1.22 -8.49 -7.70
C ARG A 358 -1.07 -9.88 -8.31
N LEU A 359 -1.78 -10.12 -9.42
CA LEU A 359 -1.64 -11.34 -10.21
C LEU A 359 -1.05 -11.04 -11.60
N PRO A 360 -0.31 -11.97 -12.22
CA PRO A 360 0.24 -11.78 -13.56
C PRO A 360 -0.88 -11.55 -14.57
N GLY A 361 -0.72 -10.56 -15.45
CA GLY A 361 -1.71 -10.20 -16.47
C GLY A 361 -2.98 -9.49 -15.96
N ILE A 362 -3.30 -9.61 -14.67
CA ILE A 362 -4.47 -8.95 -14.06
C ILE A 362 -4.06 -7.65 -13.36
N GLY A 363 -2.93 -7.60 -12.67
CA GLY A 363 -2.54 -6.47 -11.80
C GLY A 363 -3.22 -6.57 -10.43
N ALA A 364 -3.58 -5.43 -9.82
CA ALA A 364 -4.21 -5.40 -8.49
C ALA A 364 -5.52 -6.19 -8.44
N LEU A 365 -5.70 -7.02 -7.41
CA LEU A 365 -6.97 -7.72 -7.19
C LEU A 365 -8.05 -6.79 -6.65
N VAL A 366 -7.67 -5.89 -5.75
CA VAL A 366 -8.54 -4.90 -5.11
C VAL A 366 -7.78 -3.58 -5.00
N THR A 367 -8.46 -2.47 -5.24
CA THR A 367 -7.94 -1.11 -5.02
C THR A 367 -9.01 -0.27 -4.34
N ALA A 368 -8.63 0.49 -3.32
CA ALA A 368 -9.53 1.37 -2.57
C ALA A 368 -9.63 2.74 -3.27
N SER A 369 -10.22 2.81 -4.47
CA SER A 369 -10.43 4.09 -5.17
C SER A 369 -11.80 4.13 -5.84
N ILE A 370 -12.43 5.31 -5.89
CA ILE A 370 -13.69 5.48 -6.64
C ILE A 370 -13.53 5.18 -8.14
N TYR A 371 -12.29 5.30 -8.65
CA TYR A 371 -11.92 4.98 -10.03
C TYR A 371 -11.48 3.52 -10.22
N GLY A 372 -11.61 2.69 -9.18
CA GLY A 372 -11.19 1.30 -9.21
C GLY A 372 -9.71 1.17 -9.53
N LYS A 373 -9.37 0.42 -10.59
CA LYS A 373 -7.97 0.12 -10.94
C LYS A 373 -7.29 1.19 -11.80
N ARG A 374 -7.99 2.26 -12.18
CA ARG A 374 -7.45 3.29 -13.09
C ARG A 374 -6.21 3.97 -12.53
N TYR A 375 -6.19 4.22 -11.22
CA TYR A 375 -5.10 4.92 -10.52
C TYR A 375 -4.49 3.99 -9.46
N GLU A 376 -4.06 2.79 -9.86
CA GLU A 376 -3.60 1.78 -8.91
C GLU A 376 -2.19 2.04 -8.35
N MET A 377 -1.28 2.60 -9.14
CA MET A 377 0.09 2.98 -8.75
C MET A 377 0.81 3.66 -9.93
N GLY A 378 1.86 4.43 -9.66
CA GLY A 378 2.74 5.01 -10.68
C GLY A 378 2.35 6.42 -11.12
N LEU A 379 2.88 6.84 -12.28
CA LEU A 379 2.78 8.19 -12.81
C LEU A 379 1.58 8.34 -13.76
N TYR A 380 0.75 9.35 -13.51
CA TYR A 380 -0.40 9.72 -14.32
C TYR A 380 -0.31 11.19 -14.72
N ARG A 381 -0.84 11.52 -15.91
CA ARG A 381 -0.87 12.91 -16.38
C ARG A 381 -2.26 13.27 -16.90
N ARG A 382 -2.71 14.48 -16.55
CA ARG A 382 -3.95 15.07 -17.02
C ARG A 382 -3.75 16.57 -17.22
N GLY A 383 -3.78 17.01 -18.47
CA GLY A 383 -3.28 18.35 -18.81
C GLY A 383 -1.83 18.49 -18.38
N GLU A 384 -1.51 19.61 -17.73
CA GLU A 384 -0.19 19.89 -17.16
C GLU A 384 0.03 19.23 -15.78
N THR A 385 -1.02 18.72 -15.15
CA THR A 385 -0.93 18.09 -13.82
C THR A 385 -0.33 16.70 -13.93
N THR A 386 0.71 16.46 -13.15
CA THR A 386 1.31 15.14 -12.95
C THR A 386 0.92 14.61 -11.58
N MET A 387 0.30 13.43 -11.53
CA MET A 387 0.03 12.72 -10.28
C MET A 387 0.93 11.49 -10.16
N TYR A 388 1.48 11.26 -8.97
CA TYR A 388 2.15 10.01 -8.62
C TYR A 388 1.41 9.31 -7.48
N VAL A 389 1.03 8.06 -7.72
CA VAL A 389 0.40 7.17 -6.74
C VAL A 389 1.43 6.17 -6.25
N SER A 390 1.92 6.35 -5.03
CA SER A 390 2.89 5.42 -4.43
C SER A 390 2.22 4.11 -4.00
N ARG A 391 2.97 3.01 -4.09
CA ARG A 391 2.56 1.70 -3.56
C ARG A 391 2.56 1.64 -2.04
N GLY A 392 3.06 2.68 -1.37
CA GLY A 392 3.14 2.76 0.07
C GLY A 392 4.18 1.81 0.68
N LEU A 393 4.45 2.03 1.96
CA LEU A 393 5.45 1.26 2.68
C LEU A 393 4.84 -0.01 3.28
N GLY A 394 3.65 0.11 3.87
CA GLY A 394 3.08 -0.83 4.84
C GLY A 394 2.05 -1.76 4.26
N MET A 395 1.26 -2.38 5.13
CA MET A 395 0.20 -3.30 4.72
C MET A 395 -1.07 -2.95 5.46
N GLU A 396 -2.18 -3.00 4.74
CA GLU A 396 -3.51 -2.65 5.25
C GLU A 396 -3.87 -3.42 6.53
N GLY A 397 -4.66 -2.76 7.39
CA GLY A 397 -5.10 -3.24 8.69
C GLY A 397 -6.30 -4.18 8.69
N LEU A 398 -6.90 -4.34 9.89
CA LEU A 398 -8.03 -5.23 10.14
C LEU A 398 -7.76 -6.66 9.67
N GLY A 399 -8.74 -7.31 9.05
CA GLY A 399 -8.64 -8.69 8.57
C GLY A 399 -7.93 -8.86 7.22
N MET A 400 -7.40 -7.80 6.60
CA MET A 400 -6.59 -7.95 5.38
C MET A 400 -5.28 -8.70 5.69
N PRO A 401 -4.84 -9.64 4.85
CA PRO A 401 -3.61 -10.35 5.08
C PRO A 401 -2.42 -9.38 5.01
N ARG A 402 -1.53 -9.45 6.01
CA ARG A 402 -0.29 -8.66 6.06
C ARG A 402 0.75 -9.28 5.14
N MET A 403 0.52 -9.16 3.84
CA MET A 403 1.35 -9.74 2.79
C MET A 403 1.40 -8.82 1.58
N ARG A 404 2.49 -8.87 0.81
CA ARG A 404 2.63 -8.18 -0.48
C ARG A 404 3.05 -9.18 -1.53
N LEU A 405 2.40 -9.19 -2.70
CA LEU A 405 2.75 -10.10 -3.80
C LEU A 405 2.75 -9.33 -5.12
N MET A 406 3.89 -9.36 -5.82
CA MET A 406 4.15 -8.57 -7.03
C MET A 406 3.93 -7.06 -6.85
N CYS A 407 3.98 -6.56 -5.61
CA CYS A 407 3.80 -5.17 -5.21
C CYS A 407 4.72 -4.83 -4.01
N PRO A 408 6.06 -4.81 -4.20
CA PRO A 408 6.97 -4.51 -3.11
C PRO A 408 6.74 -3.08 -2.59
N PRO A 409 7.05 -2.79 -1.31
CA PRO A 409 6.99 -1.44 -0.76
C PRO A 409 7.85 -0.44 -1.53
N GLU A 410 7.48 0.83 -1.49
CA GLU A 410 8.08 1.88 -2.31
C GLU A 410 8.42 3.14 -1.52
N LEU A 411 9.64 3.64 -1.74
CA LEU A 411 10.05 5.02 -1.48
C LEU A 411 10.11 5.74 -2.83
N VAL A 412 9.72 7.01 -2.85
CA VAL A 412 9.74 7.81 -4.08
C VAL A 412 10.66 9.01 -3.87
N LEU A 413 11.74 9.09 -4.64
CA LEU A 413 12.60 10.26 -4.67
C LEU A 413 12.27 11.09 -5.92
N ILE A 414 11.83 12.32 -5.71
CA ILE A 414 11.44 13.23 -6.77
C ILE A 414 12.53 14.30 -6.88
N HIS A 415 13.13 14.38 -8.06
CA HIS A 415 14.03 15.45 -8.47
C HIS A 415 13.19 16.50 -9.19
N LEU A 416 12.84 17.56 -8.49
CA LEU A 416 12.06 18.67 -9.01
C LEU A 416 13.02 19.77 -9.50
N GLN A 417 12.95 20.12 -10.77
CA GLN A 417 13.91 21.04 -11.40
C GLN A 417 13.27 22.00 -12.40
N GLY A 418 13.98 23.09 -12.71
CA GLY A 418 13.65 23.94 -13.85
C GLY A 418 13.88 23.22 -15.18
N GLU A 419 13.06 23.51 -16.19
CA GLU A 419 13.39 23.12 -17.57
C GLU A 419 14.63 23.86 -18.06
N GLU A 420 15.53 23.15 -18.73
CA GLU A 420 16.64 23.77 -19.48
C GLU A 420 16.09 24.65 -20.62
N ALA A 421 16.77 25.76 -20.89
CA ALA A 421 16.31 26.81 -21.80
C ALA A 421 16.37 26.42 -23.28
#